data_AF-A0A965JIS5-F1
#
_entry.id   AF-A0A965JIS5-F1
#
_cell.length_a   1.000
_cell.length_b   1.000
_cell.length_c   1.000
_cell.angle_alpha   90.00
_cell.angle_beta   90.00
_cell.angle_gamma   90.00
#
_symmetry.space_group_name_H-M   'P 1'
#
loop_
_entity.id
_entity.type
_entity.pdbx_description
1 polymer ?
#
loop_
_entity_poly.entity_id
_entity_poly.type
_entity_poly.pdbx_seq_one_letter_code
_entity_poly.pdbx_strand_id
1 'polypeptide(L)' 'MSRVQVHPVQVHFGDCDPAGIVFFPNFSRWMDQASLNFFVRCGVPPWHELVKTRGIVGTPVLEIHTKFSKPATYGETIE' A
#
# COMPACT_ATOMS: atom_id res chain seq x y z
N MET A 1 -23.90 1.39 -2.37
CA MET A 1 -22.81 2.19 -2.95
C MET A 1 -21.50 1.46 -2.72
N SER A 2 -20.59 1.44 -3.69
CA SER A 2 -19.23 0.91 -3.49
C SER A 2 -18.46 1.82 -2.54
N ARG A 3 -17.69 1.23 -1.61
CA ARG A 3 -16.83 1.98 -0.68
C ARG A 3 -15.46 2.17 -1.34
N VAL A 4 -14.96 3.41 -1.30
CA VAL A 4 -13.62 3.78 -1.80
C VAL A 4 -12.81 4.34 -0.63
N GLN A 5 -11.52 3.99 -0.56
CA GLN A 5 -10.57 4.56 0.38
C GLN A 5 -9.35 5.02 -0.40
N VAL A 6 -8.90 6.25 -0.14
CA VAL A 6 -7.70 6.84 -0.74
C VAL A 6 -6.57 6.77 0.28
N HIS A 7 -5.38 6.36 -0.15
CA HIS A 7 -4.18 6.29 0.68
C HIS A 7 -3.11 7.21 0.08
N PRO A 8 -3.10 8.50 0.48
CA PRO A 8 -2.14 9.44 -0.08
C PRO A 8 -0.73 9.10 0.40
N VAL A 9 0.23 9.13 -0.52
CA VAL A 9 1.63 8.84 -0.26
C VAL A 9 2.47 10.05 -0.62
N GLN A 10 3.25 10.53 0.35
CA GLN A 10 4.34 11.47 0.08
C GLN A 10 5.59 10.66 -0.30
N VAL A 11 6.16 10.95 -1.46
CA VAL A 11 7.37 10.29 -1.94
C VAL A 11 8.59 10.91 -1.26
N HIS A 12 9.32 10.09 -0.49
CA HIS A 12 10.51 10.52 0.24
C HIS A 12 11.78 10.19 -0.54
N PHE A 13 12.90 10.83 -0.18
CA PHE A 13 14.19 10.59 -0.82
C PHE A 13 14.60 9.10 -0.79
N GLY A 14 14.32 8.43 0.34
CA GLY A 14 14.60 7.00 0.51
C GLY A 14 13.69 6.06 -0.29
N ASP A 15 12.62 6.57 -0.91
CA ASP A 15 11.78 5.78 -1.81
C ASP A 15 12.35 5.72 -3.24
N CYS A 16 13.31 6.59 -3.56
CA CYS A 16 13.89 6.73 -4.89
C CYS A 16 15.20 5.94 -5.06
N ASP A 17 15.46 5.54 -6.30
CA ASP A 17 16.73 4.95 -6.72
C ASP A 17 17.70 6.03 -7.27
N PRO A 18 18.94 5.68 -7.68
CA PRO A 18 19.90 6.65 -8.23
C PRO A 18 19.46 7.38 -9.50
N ALA A 19 18.42 6.94 -10.20
CA ALA A 19 17.84 7.65 -11.34
C ALA A 19 16.87 8.77 -10.91
N GLY A 20 16.63 8.94 -9.60
CA GLY A 20 15.78 9.99 -9.06
C GLY A 20 14.29 9.71 -9.18
N ILE A 21 13.91 8.46 -9.43
CA ILE A 21 12.51 8.00 -9.48
C ILE A 21 12.27 6.93 -8.42
N VAL A 22 11.00 6.72 -8.07
CA VAL A 22 10.60 5.68 -7.11
C VAL A 22 11.11 4.31 -7.56
N PHE A 23 11.84 3.64 -6.67
CA PHE A 23 12.21 2.24 -6.85
C PHE A 23 10.96 1.37 -6.84
N PHE A 24 10.70 0.64 -7.93
CA PHE A 24 9.38 0.05 -8.20
C PHE A 24 8.77 -0.82 -7.06
N PRO A 25 9.52 -1.54 -6.21
CA PRO A 25 8.94 -2.29 -5.09
C PRO A 25 8.23 -1.41 -4.05
N ASN A 26 8.58 -0.12 -3.96
CA ASN A 26 7.89 0.81 -3.06
C ASN A 26 6.42 1.00 -3.46
N PHE A 27 6.06 0.90 -4.74
CA PHE A 27 4.65 0.91 -5.13
C PHE A 27 3.90 -0.30 -4.56
N SER A 28 4.48 -1.50 -4.58
CA SER A 28 3.87 -2.68 -3.96
C SER A 28 3.71 -2.53 -2.45
N ARG A 29 4.69 -1.92 -1.79
CA ARG A 29 4.60 -1.57 -0.36
C ARG A 29 3.43 -0.62 -0.09
N TRP A 30 3.23 0.40 -0.91
CA TRP A 30 2.12 1.34 -0.74
C TRP A 30 0.76 0.72 -1.06
N MET A 31 0.67 -0.16 -2.07
CA MET A 31 -0.56 -0.90 -2.38
C MET A 31 -0.98 -1.84 -1.24
N ASP A 32 -0.03 -2.49 -0.57
CA ASP A 32 -0.28 -3.29 0.64
C ASP A 32 -0.79 -2.41 1.80
N GLN A 33 -0.13 -1.26 2.05
CA GLN A 33 -0.57 -0.29 3.06
C GLN A 33 -1.98 0.24 2.80
N ALA A 34 -2.29 0.58 1.55
CA ALA A 34 -3.62 1.03 1.14
C ALA A 34 -4.69 -0.06 1.37
N SER A 35 -4.36 -1.31 1.03
CA SER A 35 -5.24 -2.47 1.24
C SER A 35 -5.51 -2.71 2.73
N LEU A 36 -4.48 -2.65 3.58
CA LEU A 36 -4.65 -2.74 5.04
C LEU A 36 -5.50 -1.59 5.59
N ASN A 37 -5.22 -0.35 5.17
CA ASN A 37 -6.00 0.82 5.58
C ASN A 37 -7.48 0.66 5.19
N PHE A 38 -7.78 0.12 4.00
CA PHE A 38 -9.15 -0.18 3.59
C PHE A 38 -9.87 -1.12 4.56
N PHE A 39 -9.25 -2.23 4.97
CA PHE A 39 -9.84 -3.17 5.92
C PHE A 39 -10.09 -2.51 7.28
N VAL A 40 -9.12 -1.77 7.81
CA VAL A 40 -9.27 -1.03 9.08
C VAL A 40 -10.41 -0.03 9.00
N ARG A 41 -10.52 0.72 7.90
CA ARG A 41 -11.63 1.66 7.66
C ARG A 41 -12.99 0.96 7.51
N CYS A 42 -13.00 -0.34 7.20
CA CYS A 42 -14.19 -1.19 7.21
C CYS A 42 -14.50 -1.81 8.58
N GLY A 43 -13.73 -1.49 9.62
CA GLY A 43 -13.93 -2.01 10.96
C GLY A 43 -13.31 -3.38 11.19
N VAL A 44 -12.47 -3.86 10.27
CA VAL A 44 -11.65 -5.06 10.49
C VAL A 44 -10.54 -4.72 11.49
N PRO A 45 -10.40 -5.45 12.60
CA PRO A 45 -9.32 -5.21 13.55
C PRO A 45 -7.94 -5.46 12.91
N PRO A 46 -6.87 -4.85 13.44
CA PRO A 46 -5.51 -5.11 12.96
C PRO A 46 -5.15 -6.59 12.99
N TRP A 47 -4.29 -7.04 12.06
CA TRP A 47 -3.89 -8.45 11.95
C TRP A 47 -3.37 -9.03 13.26
N HIS A 48 -2.57 -8.27 14.03
CA HIS A 48 -2.04 -8.76 15.30
C HIS A 48 -3.12 -9.06 16.35
N GLU A 49 -4.29 -8.42 16.29
CA GLU A 49 -5.45 -8.77 17.12
C GLU A 49 -6.21 -9.97 16.56
N LEU A 50 -6.38 -10.02 15.23
CA LEU A 50 -7.05 -11.13 14.55
C LEU A 50 -6.28 -12.45 14.65
N VAL A 51 -4.95 -12.42 14.72
CA VAL A 51 -4.12 -13.59 15.02
C VAL A 51 -4.50 -14.15 16.39
N LYS A 52 -4.57 -13.30 17.42
CA LYS A 52 -4.86 -13.72 18.80
C LYS A 52 -6.30 -14.21 18.97
N THR A 53 -7.25 -13.55 18.32
CA THR A 53 -8.69 -13.79 18.52
C THR A 53 -9.27 -14.82 17.56
N ARG A 54 -8.69 -14.98 16.37
CA ARG A 54 -9.25 -15.80 15.28
C ARG A 54 -8.23 -16.64 14.51
N GLY A 55 -6.93 -16.52 14.79
CA GLY A 55 -5.87 -17.21 14.04
C GLY A 55 -5.64 -16.66 12.62
N ILE A 56 -6.21 -15.50 12.28
CA ILE A 56 -6.09 -14.88 10.95
C ILE A 56 -4.85 -13.99 10.92
N VAL A 57 -3.86 -14.35 10.10
CA VAL A 57 -2.55 -13.66 10.02
C VAL A 57 -2.50 -12.50 9.04
N GLY A 58 -3.52 -12.34 8.18
CA GLY A 58 -3.59 -11.30 7.16
C GLY A 58 -4.24 -11.83 5.88
N THR A 59 -4.06 -11.07 4.79
CA THR A 59 -4.61 -11.39 3.47
C THR A 59 -3.46 -11.65 2.47
N PRO A 60 -3.03 -12.91 2.28
CA PRO A 60 -1.92 -13.20 1.38
C PRO A 60 -2.29 -12.84 -0.06
N VAL A 61 -1.40 -12.12 -0.74
CA VAL A 61 -1.52 -11.80 -2.16
C VAL A 61 -1.12 -13.04 -2.97
N LEU A 62 -2.04 -13.55 -3.78
CA LEU A 62 -1.79 -14.72 -4.64
C LEU A 62 -1.30 -14.33 -6.04
N GLU A 63 -1.75 -13.17 -6.54
CA GLU A 63 -1.39 -12.65 -7.86
C GLU A 63 -1.40 -11.12 -7.83
N ILE A 64 -0.49 -10.50 -8.58
CA ILE A 64 -0.46 -9.05 -8.79
C ILE A 64 -0.11 -8.76 -10.25
N HIS A 65 -0.87 -7.86 -10.87
CA HIS A 65 -0.59 -7.35 -12.21
C HIS A 65 -0.51 -5.82 -12.15
N THR A 66 0.69 -5.28 -12.35
CA THR A 66 0.96 -3.84 -12.23
C THR A 66 1.58 -3.31 -13.52
N LYS A 67 1.02 -2.22 -14.04
CA LYS A 67 1.56 -1.49 -15.19
C LYS A 67 2.00 -0.10 -14.76
N PHE A 68 3.30 0.17 -14.81
CA PHE A 68 3.87 1.48 -14.54
C PHE A 68 3.78 2.36 -15.79
N SER A 69 2.95 3.41 -15.73
CA SER A 69 2.68 4.27 -16.90
C SER A 69 3.46 5.59 -16.88
N LYS A 70 3.82 6.07 -15.69
CA LYS A 70 4.62 7.28 -15.47
C LYS A 70 5.52 7.08 -14.24
N PRO A 71 6.72 7.66 -14.20
CA PRO A 71 7.54 7.67 -12.99
C PRO A 71 6.91 8.59 -11.93
N ALA A 72 7.27 8.35 -10.67
CA ALA A 72 7.10 9.31 -9.58
C ALA A 72 8.48 9.64 -8.99
N THR A 73 8.64 10.81 -8.39
CA THR A 73 9.89 11.35 -7.88
C THR A 73 9.72 11.96 -6.49
N TYR A 74 10.84 12.18 -5.80
CA TYR A 74 10.88 12.79 -4.47
C TYR A 74 10.18 14.16 -4.44
N GLY A 75 9.36 14.37 -3.40
CA GLY A 75 8.60 15.61 -3.21
C GLY A 75 7.20 15.58 -3.82
N GLU A 76 6.87 14.57 -4.63
CA GLU A 76 5.51 14.37 -5.11
C GLU A 76 4.60 13.78 -4.03
N THR A 77 3.30 14.08 -4.13
CA THR A 77 2.25 13.38 -3.41
C THR A 77 1.38 12.64 -4.43
N ILE A 78 1.20 11.33 -4.24
CA ILE A 78 0.42 10.46 -5.14
C ILE A 78 -0.77 9.83 -4.40
N GLU A 79 -1.80 9.45 -5.15
CA GLU A 79 -3.03 8.79 -4.66
C GLU A 79 -3.56 7.72 -5.62
#